data_AF-A0ABC8Y4E7-F1
#
_entry.id   AF-A0ABC8Y4E7-F1
#
_cell.length_a   1.000
_cell.length_b   1.000
_cell.length_c   1.000
_cell.angle_alpha   90.00
_cell.angle_beta   90.00
_cell.angle_gamma   90.00
#
_symmetry.space_group_name_H-M   'P 1'
#
loop_
_entity.id
_entity.type
_entity.pdbx_description
1 polymer ?
#
loop_
_entity_poly.entity_id
_entity_poly.type
_entity_poly.pdbx_seq_one_letter_code
_entity_poly.pdbx_strand_id
1 'polypeptide(L)'
;MHQMASSLFFSSLSLVLLLHLQATATAQHGAAGDAPAPQLPRSELAAVFRVMADLLGDPAWPQLHPRPCTDTPWPGLQCEVSPDDARVLRATRLHFGPDVATPPCRPGASLDAASLRGLPHLKTLSLFGCFADDDHGVELPPALFAAASAPSSLEQIVLKSNPGLKGPIPATLGGLRSLRVLSLSQNGFRGRIPRELGNLAALQQLDLSYNNITGEIPEEIGGMASLTILDVSWNGIGGGVPAALGKLRRLQKADLSYNRLAGGVPPELGSLRELVFLDLSHNGLSGPLPGSLANLSRLQYLLLQDNPLGTAVPAGVVGALRRLQVLGLSGCGLTGPIPRAAFAALGSLTALSLDRNRLDGPIPATLAALPHLGQLNLSQNRLAGEIALPGEFVARLGRRLDVRGNDELCVGRGLQGSGGYLGAPPCADGRGGEGSTERSGAAPAAAAGGGRRGYRYGYGSVGVLACHVFVSSLVFRL
;
A
#
# COMPACT_ATOMS: atom_id res chain seq x y z
N MET A 1 -16.70 -9.67 17.81
CA MET A 1 -16.88 -10.94 17.05
C MET A 1 -17.13 -10.75 15.55
N HIS A 2 -16.59 -9.68 14.95
CA HIS A 2 -16.29 -9.60 13.51
C HIS A 2 -14.95 -8.87 13.36
N GLN A 3 -13.93 -9.51 13.91
CA GLN A 3 -12.50 -9.25 13.77
C GLN A 3 -11.93 -10.68 13.80
N MET A 4 -11.01 -11.03 12.89
CA MET A 4 -10.65 -12.40 12.47
C MET A 4 -11.53 -12.97 11.34
N ALA A 5 -11.40 -12.40 10.13
CA ALA A 5 -11.64 -13.13 8.88
C ALA A 5 -11.07 -12.35 7.70
N SER A 6 -9.74 -12.19 7.64
CA SER A 6 -8.99 -11.80 6.44
C SER A 6 -7.50 -12.13 6.66
N SER A 7 -7.22 -13.40 6.95
CA SER A 7 -5.85 -13.88 7.16
C SER A 7 -5.75 -15.36 6.83
N LEU A 8 -6.23 -15.75 5.65
CA LEU A 8 -5.96 -17.06 5.04
C LEU A 8 -6.02 -16.89 3.53
N PHE A 9 -4.91 -16.51 2.91
CA PHE A 9 -4.48 -16.87 1.56
C PHE A 9 -3.18 -16.13 1.29
N PHE A 10 -2.05 -16.79 1.57
CA PHE A 10 -0.78 -16.76 0.83
C PHE A 10 0.24 -17.58 1.64
N SER A 11 0.08 -18.90 1.60
CA SER A 11 1.19 -19.84 1.75
C SER A 11 1.37 -20.56 0.42
N SER A 12 2.62 -20.91 0.13
CA SER A 12 3.10 -21.73 -1.00
C SER A 12 3.01 -21.13 -2.41
N LEU A 13 4.08 -20.47 -2.85
CA LEU A 13 4.83 -20.92 -4.03
C LEU A 13 6.18 -20.17 -4.14
N SER A 14 7.25 -20.82 -3.70
CA SER A 14 8.60 -20.69 -4.28
C SER A 14 9.51 -21.72 -3.60
N LEU A 15 9.35 -22.98 -3.99
CA LEU A 15 10.42 -23.95 -3.86
C LEU A 15 10.39 -24.90 -5.06
N VAL A 16 11.59 -25.21 -5.54
CA VAL A 16 11.97 -26.23 -6.52
C VAL A 16 11.98 -25.79 -7.99
N LEU A 17 13.12 -25.21 -8.41
CA LEU A 17 13.94 -25.93 -9.39
C LEU A 17 15.42 -25.70 -9.12
N LEU A 18 16.14 -26.82 -9.06
CA LEU A 18 17.57 -26.94 -8.87
C LEU A 18 18.36 -26.21 -9.96
N LEU A 19 19.43 -25.52 -9.56
CA LEU A 19 20.71 -25.62 -10.24
C LEU A 19 21.80 -25.73 -9.17
N HIS A 20 22.32 -26.95 -9.03
CA HIS A 20 23.61 -27.21 -8.41
C HIS A 20 24.67 -26.39 -9.15
N LEU A 21 25.25 -25.40 -8.47
CA LEU A 21 26.69 -25.18 -8.59
C LEU A 21 27.30 -25.54 -7.23
N GLN A 22 27.71 -26.80 -7.14
CA GLN A 22 28.81 -27.14 -6.26
C GLN A 22 30.02 -26.37 -6.78
N ALA A 23 30.42 -25.31 -6.07
CA ALA A 23 31.80 -24.87 -6.14
C ALA A 23 32.62 -25.95 -5.42
N THR A 24 33.08 -26.94 -6.17
CA THR A 24 34.19 -27.80 -5.77
C THR A 24 35.42 -26.92 -5.63
N ALA A 25 35.65 -26.39 -4.43
CA ALA A 25 36.95 -25.90 -4.05
C ALA A 25 37.84 -27.14 -3.91
N THR A 26 38.57 -27.46 -4.97
CA THR A 26 39.67 -28.41 -4.95
C THR A 26 40.62 -28.01 -3.83
N ALA A 27 40.76 -28.88 -2.83
CA ALA A 27 41.81 -28.81 -1.84
C ALA A 27 43.17 -28.97 -2.57
N GLN A 28 43.76 -27.85 -2.97
CA GLN A 28 45.19 -27.77 -3.23
C GLN A 28 45.86 -27.50 -1.89
N HIS A 29 46.44 -28.57 -1.32
CA HIS A 29 47.51 -28.47 -0.34
C HIS A 29 48.68 -27.73 -1.00
N GLY A 30 48.71 -26.41 -0.80
CA GLY A 30 49.84 -25.54 -1.08
C GLY A 30 49.95 -24.59 0.10
N ALA A 31 51.09 -24.65 0.80
CA ALA A 31 51.39 -23.90 2.00
C ALA A 31 51.14 -22.39 1.80
N ALA A 32 50.00 -21.91 2.28
CA ALA A 32 49.71 -20.50 2.50
C ALA A 32 49.61 -20.33 4.03
N GLY A 33 50.50 -19.51 4.60
CA GLY A 33 50.69 -19.40 6.04
C GLY A 33 49.39 -19.13 6.82
N ASP A 34 49.34 -19.71 8.02
CA ASP A 34 48.30 -19.62 9.05
C ASP A 34 47.92 -18.17 9.42
N ALA A 35 47.21 -17.48 8.55
CA ALA A 35 46.49 -16.28 8.95
C ALA A 35 45.24 -16.72 9.72
N PRO A 36 45.05 -16.28 10.98
CA PRO A 36 43.87 -16.65 11.75
C PRO A 36 42.61 -16.21 10.99
N ALA A 37 41.59 -17.08 10.95
CA ALA A 37 40.30 -16.79 10.35
C ALA A 37 39.73 -15.48 10.93
N PRO A 38 39.04 -14.66 10.12
CA PRO A 38 38.60 -13.35 10.55
C PRO A 38 37.59 -13.45 11.71
N GLN A 39 37.67 -12.52 12.66
CA GLN A 39 36.87 -12.58 13.89
C GLN A 39 36.12 -11.27 14.15
N LEU A 40 34.93 -11.39 14.74
CA LEU A 40 34.19 -10.24 15.26
C LEU A 40 34.87 -9.75 16.56
N PRO A 41 35.22 -8.46 16.69
CA PRO A 41 35.83 -7.93 17.91
C PRO A 41 34.98 -8.20 19.15
N ARG A 42 35.63 -8.52 20.27
CA ARG A 42 34.95 -8.89 21.54
C ARG A 42 33.94 -7.85 22.01
N SER A 43 34.22 -6.55 21.82
CA SER A 43 33.31 -5.46 22.18
C SER A 43 32.04 -5.44 21.32
N GLU A 44 32.17 -5.73 20.03
CA GLU A 44 31.05 -5.76 19.08
C GLU A 44 30.22 -7.02 19.28
N LEU A 45 30.87 -8.16 19.54
CA LEU A 45 30.21 -9.41 19.93
C LEU A 45 29.39 -9.23 21.23
N ALA A 46 29.95 -8.56 22.25
CA ALA A 46 29.24 -8.28 23.49
C ALA A 46 28.00 -7.37 23.25
N ALA A 47 28.11 -6.41 22.33
CA ALA A 47 26.98 -5.56 21.96
C ALA A 47 25.88 -6.36 21.24
N VAL A 48 26.23 -7.28 20.33
CA VAL A 48 25.27 -8.20 19.70
C VAL A 48 24.55 -9.04 20.75
N PHE A 49 25.29 -9.65 21.68
CA PHE A 49 24.70 -10.49 22.74
C PHE A 49 23.80 -9.71 23.69
N ARG A 50 24.09 -8.43 23.95
CA ARG A 50 23.17 -7.59 24.72
C ARG A 50 21.85 -7.36 23.97
N VAL A 51 21.87 -7.05 22.67
CA VAL A 51 20.62 -6.91 21.88
C VAL A 51 19.84 -8.23 21.89
N MET A 52 20.52 -9.37 21.77
CA MET A 52 19.88 -10.67 21.89
C MET A 52 19.24 -10.87 23.28
N ALA A 53 19.92 -10.50 24.36
CA ALA A 53 19.37 -10.59 25.72
C ALA A 53 18.19 -9.63 25.96
N ASP A 54 18.19 -8.47 25.31
CA ASP A 54 17.12 -7.49 25.39
C ASP A 54 15.82 -8.00 24.74
N LEU A 55 15.95 -8.79 23.66
CA LEU A 55 14.84 -9.21 22.80
C LEU A 55 14.39 -10.67 22.95
N LEU A 56 15.30 -11.62 23.13
CA LEU A 56 15.02 -13.06 22.99
C LEU A 56 14.63 -13.74 24.31
N GLY A 57 13.74 -14.73 24.22
CA GLY A 57 13.21 -15.49 25.36
C GLY A 57 14.09 -16.62 25.89
N ASP A 58 15.20 -16.93 25.20
CA ASP A 58 16.09 -18.03 25.58
C ASP A 58 17.48 -17.51 26.00
N PRO A 59 17.81 -17.54 27.32
CA PRO A 59 19.10 -17.09 27.81
C PRO A 59 20.27 -18.01 27.43
N ALA A 60 20.00 -19.25 26.99
CA ALA A 60 21.02 -20.17 26.50
C ALA A 60 21.39 -19.90 25.04
N TRP A 61 20.59 -19.13 24.29
CA TRP A 61 20.81 -18.89 22.86
C TRP A 61 22.17 -18.26 22.53
N PRO A 62 22.66 -17.24 23.25
CA PRO A 62 24.03 -16.74 23.04
C PRO A 62 25.12 -17.80 23.30
N GLN A 63 24.85 -18.77 24.18
CA GLN A 63 25.80 -19.86 24.49
C GLN A 63 25.84 -20.93 23.40
N LEU A 64 24.74 -21.11 22.65
CA LEU A 64 24.68 -21.96 21.45
C LEU A 64 25.39 -21.31 20.26
N HIS A 65 25.50 -19.97 20.27
CA HIS A 65 26.13 -19.18 19.21
C HIS A 65 27.31 -18.32 19.72
N PRO A 66 28.36 -18.91 20.33
CA PRO A 66 29.50 -18.17 20.87
C PRO A 66 30.32 -17.44 19.80
N ARG A 67 30.22 -17.86 18.53
CA ARG A 67 30.88 -17.24 17.36
C ARG A 67 29.87 -17.09 16.22
N PRO A 68 28.93 -16.14 16.32
CA PRO A 68 27.75 -16.06 15.46
C PRO A 68 28.05 -15.62 14.02
N CYS A 69 29.24 -15.09 13.75
CA CYS A 69 29.69 -14.76 12.39
C CYS A 69 30.49 -15.89 11.71
N THR A 70 30.92 -16.92 12.45
CA THR A 70 31.84 -17.96 11.93
C THR A 70 31.38 -19.37 12.32
N ASP A 71 31.89 -19.91 13.42
CA ASP A 71 31.82 -21.35 13.73
C ASP A 71 30.42 -21.81 14.16
N THR A 72 29.61 -20.90 14.70
CA THR A 72 28.26 -21.17 15.17
C THR A 72 27.31 -20.13 14.60
N PRO A 73 27.08 -20.12 13.27
CA PRO A 73 26.43 -19.01 12.59
C PRO A 73 25.00 -18.81 13.08
N TRP A 74 24.60 -17.55 13.28
CA TRP A 74 23.22 -17.18 13.61
C TRP A 74 22.56 -16.55 12.37
N PRO A 75 21.48 -17.13 11.81
CA PRO A 75 20.84 -16.61 10.60
C PRO A 75 20.33 -15.16 10.69
N GLY A 76 20.05 -14.67 11.89
CA GLY A 76 19.63 -13.28 12.13
C GLY A 76 20.77 -12.26 12.12
N LEU A 77 22.03 -12.70 12.10
CA LEU A 77 23.21 -11.84 12.08
C LEU A 77 23.94 -11.97 10.73
N GLN A 78 24.23 -10.83 10.11
CA GLN A 78 25.17 -10.77 8.98
C GLN A 78 26.43 -10.03 9.40
N CYS A 79 27.57 -10.57 9.01
CA CYS A 79 28.87 -9.96 9.24
C CYS A 79 29.63 -9.80 7.92
N GLU A 80 30.32 -8.66 7.77
CA GLU A 80 31.16 -8.34 6.61
C GLU A 80 32.61 -8.23 7.03
N VAL A 81 33.54 -8.57 6.14
CA VAL A 81 34.97 -8.35 6.36
C VAL A 81 35.24 -6.85 6.36
N SER A 82 36.00 -6.38 7.36
CA SER A 82 36.38 -4.98 7.49
C SER A 82 37.23 -4.57 6.28
N PRO A 83 36.93 -3.45 5.62
CA PRO A 83 37.72 -2.99 4.47
C PRO A 83 39.16 -2.65 4.87
N ASP A 84 39.37 -2.25 6.12
CA ASP A 84 40.68 -1.85 6.64
C ASP A 84 41.54 -3.02 7.13
N ASP A 85 40.91 -4.16 7.45
CA ASP A 85 41.60 -5.34 7.99
C ASP A 85 40.84 -6.62 7.65
N ALA A 86 41.42 -7.43 6.75
CA ALA A 86 40.84 -8.68 6.30
C ALA A 86 40.65 -9.74 7.42
N ARG A 87 41.25 -9.52 8.61
CA ARG A 87 41.12 -10.38 9.79
C ARG A 87 39.98 -9.96 10.73
N VAL A 88 39.30 -8.85 10.46
CA VAL A 88 38.25 -8.32 11.31
C VAL A 88 36.90 -8.46 10.62
N LEU A 89 35.92 -9.05 11.31
CA LEU A 89 34.52 -9.04 10.88
C LEU A 89 33.78 -7.90 11.58
N ARG A 90 32.78 -7.32 10.93
CA ARG A 90 31.88 -6.29 11.45
C ARG A 90 30.44 -6.76 11.34
N ALA A 91 29.65 -6.57 12.39
CA ALA A 91 28.23 -6.87 12.38
C ALA A 91 27.47 -5.80 11.60
N THR A 92 26.94 -6.14 10.43
CA THR A 92 26.29 -5.18 9.53
C THR A 92 24.78 -5.30 9.47
N ARG A 93 24.20 -6.45 9.84
CA ARG A 93 22.75 -6.65 9.94
C ARG A 93 22.38 -7.43 11.18
N LEU A 94 21.36 -6.94 11.87
CA LEU A 94 20.62 -7.65 12.89
C LEU A 94 19.16 -7.77 12.45
N HIS A 95 18.66 -9.00 12.41
CA HIS A 95 17.29 -9.31 12.07
C HIS A 95 16.71 -10.31 13.07
N PHE A 96 15.56 -9.96 13.64
CA PHE A 96 14.80 -10.78 14.56
C PHE A 96 13.37 -10.93 14.05
N GLY A 97 12.89 -12.16 13.96
CA GLY A 97 11.52 -12.44 13.55
C GLY A 97 11.23 -13.93 13.39
N PRO A 98 9.96 -14.31 13.26
CA PRO A 98 9.53 -15.70 13.05
C PRO A 98 10.01 -16.31 11.72
N ASP A 99 10.49 -15.49 10.78
CA ASP A 99 11.00 -15.88 9.47
C ASP A 99 12.47 -16.32 9.50
N VAL A 100 13.16 -16.17 10.63
CA VAL A 100 14.50 -16.72 10.86
C VAL A 100 14.51 -17.73 12.01
N ALA A 101 15.44 -18.68 11.95
CA ALA A 101 15.66 -19.66 13.01
C ALA A 101 16.29 -19.00 14.25
N THR A 102 15.46 -18.34 15.05
CA THR A 102 15.81 -17.69 16.32
C THR A 102 14.72 -18.00 17.34
N PRO A 103 15.03 -18.02 18.65
CA PRO A 103 14.03 -18.09 19.70
C PRO A 103 12.97 -16.99 19.52
N PRO A 104 11.73 -17.22 19.97
CA PRO A 104 10.74 -16.15 19.99
C PRO A 104 11.24 -14.99 20.86
N CYS A 105 10.78 -13.79 20.54
CA CYS A 105 11.01 -12.65 21.41
C CYS A 105 10.36 -12.86 22.78
N ARG A 106 11.01 -12.37 23.83
CA ARG A 106 10.55 -12.54 25.21
C ARG A 106 9.37 -11.63 25.54
N PRO A 107 8.48 -12.03 26.45
CA PRO A 107 7.54 -11.10 27.08
C PRO A 107 8.32 -9.94 27.72
N GLY A 108 7.89 -8.70 27.47
CA GLY A 108 8.59 -7.51 27.95
C GLY A 108 9.91 -7.20 27.23
N ALA A 109 10.13 -7.77 26.04
CA ALA A 109 11.22 -7.34 25.15
C ALA A 109 11.21 -5.81 25.01
N SER A 110 12.38 -5.18 25.07
CA SER A 110 12.50 -3.73 24.94
C SER A 110 13.83 -3.37 24.28
N LEU A 111 13.92 -2.15 23.76
CA LEU A 111 15.17 -1.56 23.30
C LEU A 111 15.39 -0.27 24.06
N ASP A 112 16.57 -0.11 24.66
CA ASP A 112 16.93 1.07 25.41
C ASP A 112 17.98 1.93 24.67
N ALA A 113 18.34 3.07 25.26
CA ALA A 113 19.32 3.99 24.69
C ALA A 113 20.72 3.37 24.51
N ALA A 114 21.01 2.27 25.20
CA ALA A 114 22.27 1.59 25.14
C ALA A 114 22.23 0.43 24.13
N SER A 115 21.08 -0.19 23.81
CA SER A 115 21.00 -1.43 23.01
C SER A 115 21.84 -1.40 21.72
N LEU A 116 21.83 -0.30 20.94
CA LEU A 116 22.62 -0.17 19.70
C LEU A 116 24.06 0.33 19.89
N ARG A 117 24.42 0.76 21.11
CA ARG A 117 25.76 1.25 21.43
C ARG A 117 26.79 0.14 21.28
N GLY A 118 27.89 0.38 20.59
CA GLY A 118 28.92 -0.64 20.38
C GLY A 118 28.73 -1.48 19.11
N LEU A 119 27.77 -1.12 18.25
CA LEU A 119 27.60 -1.67 16.90
C LEU A 119 27.86 -0.60 15.81
N PRO A 120 29.07 -0.02 15.73
CA PRO A 120 29.33 1.16 14.89
C PRO A 120 29.17 0.93 13.38
N HIS A 121 29.16 -0.34 12.94
CA HIS A 121 29.06 -0.72 11.53
C HIS A 121 27.68 -1.31 11.17
N LEU A 122 26.70 -1.24 12.07
CA LEU A 122 25.37 -1.77 11.83
C LEU A 122 24.66 -0.94 10.76
N LYS A 123 24.42 -1.54 9.59
CA LYS A 123 23.70 -0.95 8.46
C LYS A 123 22.21 -1.25 8.50
N THR A 124 21.82 -2.41 9.03
CA THR A 124 20.42 -2.87 9.03
C THR A 124 20.00 -3.35 10.41
N LEU A 125 18.92 -2.78 10.93
CA LEU A 125 18.17 -3.30 12.07
C LEU A 125 16.75 -3.67 11.61
N SER A 126 16.36 -4.93 11.78
CA SER A 126 15.05 -5.41 11.42
C SER A 126 14.41 -6.22 12.55
N LEU A 127 13.20 -5.84 12.96
CA LEU A 127 12.40 -6.52 13.98
C LEU A 127 11.01 -6.78 13.40
N PHE A 128 10.66 -8.06 13.27
CA PHE A 128 9.38 -8.51 12.75
C PHE A 128 8.64 -9.34 13.80
N GLY A 129 7.44 -8.92 14.20
CA GLY A 129 6.62 -9.70 15.15
C GLY A 129 7.26 -9.94 16.52
N CYS A 130 8.18 -9.09 16.94
CA CYS A 130 8.96 -9.25 18.16
C CYS A 130 8.28 -8.66 19.40
N PHE A 131 7.54 -7.54 19.25
CA PHE A 131 6.78 -6.95 20.36
C PHE A 131 5.29 -7.31 20.23
N ALA A 132 4.85 -8.27 21.02
CA ALA A 132 3.45 -8.71 21.10
C ALA A 132 2.56 -7.66 21.80
N ASP A 133 1.25 -7.71 21.52
CA ASP A 133 0.26 -6.81 22.14
C ASP A 133 -0.05 -7.30 23.56
N ASP A 134 0.87 -7.00 24.47
CA ASP A 134 0.74 -7.25 25.89
C ASP A 134 0.25 -5.95 26.57
N ASP A 135 -0.36 -6.04 27.76
CA ASP A 135 -0.98 -4.91 28.48
C ASP A 135 -0.03 -3.72 28.76
N HIS A 136 1.28 -3.86 28.54
CA HIS A 136 2.28 -2.88 28.92
C HIS A 136 2.89 -2.02 27.82
N GLY A 137 2.65 -2.30 26.52
CA GLY A 137 3.02 -1.43 25.38
C GLY A 137 4.46 -0.85 25.38
N VAL A 138 5.30 -1.24 24.43
CA VAL A 138 6.69 -0.79 24.37
C VAL A 138 6.81 0.50 23.55
N GLU A 139 7.35 1.57 24.13
CA GLU A 139 7.68 2.79 23.38
C GLU A 139 9.17 2.80 22.98
N LEU A 140 9.48 3.30 21.79
CA LEU A 140 10.88 3.49 21.37
C LEU A 140 11.44 4.75 22.04
N PRO A 141 12.48 4.64 22.88
CA PRO A 141 13.02 5.80 23.56
C PRO A 141 13.74 6.72 22.55
N PRO A 142 13.56 8.05 22.59
CA PRO A 142 14.24 8.95 21.66
C PRO A 142 15.77 8.82 21.67
N ALA A 143 16.34 8.48 22.82
CA ALA A 143 17.77 8.26 22.96
C ALA A 143 18.31 7.03 22.19
N LEU A 144 17.46 6.07 21.80
CA LEU A 144 17.86 4.92 20.96
C LEU A 144 18.45 5.37 19.62
N PHE A 145 17.87 6.40 19.01
CA PHE A 145 18.28 6.94 17.71
C PHE A 145 19.06 8.26 17.80
N ALA A 146 19.44 8.69 18.99
CA ALA A 146 20.24 9.89 19.18
C ALA A 146 21.69 9.69 18.68
N ALA A 147 22.35 10.77 18.24
CA ALA A 147 23.71 10.72 17.71
C ALA A 147 24.76 10.10 18.66
N ALA A 148 24.54 10.19 19.97
CA ALA A 148 25.42 9.58 20.98
C ALA A 148 25.25 8.05 21.14
N SER A 149 24.19 7.48 20.57
CA SER A 149 23.77 6.09 20.80
C SER A 149 23.64 5.28 19.52
N ALA A 150 23.18 5.89 18.43
CA ALA A 150 22.90 5.21 17.18
C ALA A 150 24.10 5.23 16.22
N PRO A 151 24.39 4.12 15.53
CA PRO A 151 25.44 4.09 14.51
C PRO A 151 25.06 5.00 13.34
N SER A 152 26.00 5.86 12.92
CA SER A 152 25.85 6.71 11.73
C SER A 152 25.83 5.90 10.42
N SER A 153 26.18 4.61 10.49
CA SER A 153 26.15 3.65 9.39
C SER A 153 24.76 3.05 9.11
N LEU A 154 23.75 3.34 9.93
CA LEU A 154 22.40 2.81 9.71
C LEU A 154 21.81 3.30 8.38
N GLU A 155 21.53 2.34 7.50
CA GLU A 155 20.89 2.54 6.21
C GLU A 155 19.45 2.02 6.21
N GLN A 156 19.12 1.04 7.04
CA GLN A 156 17.80 0.40 7.05
C GLN A 156 17.32 0.15 8.48
N ILE A 157 16.13 0.66 8.79
CA ILE A 157 15.38 0.35 10.01
C ILE A 157 14.03 -0.19 9.59
N VAL A 158 13.76 -1.46 9.94
CA VAL A 158 12.51 -2.16 9.58
C VAL A 158 11.90 -2.75 10.84
N LEU A 159 10.97 -2.01 11.46
CA LEU A 159 10.19 -2.42 12.61
C LEU A 159 8.77 -2.71 12.14
N LYS A 160 8.50 -3.95 11.72
CA LYS A 160 7.25 -4.32 11.05
C LYS A 160 6.43 -5.30 11.88
N SER A 161 5.12 -5.13 11.90
CA SER A 161 4.18 -6.07 12.54
C SER A 161 4.48 -6.31 14.02
N ASN A 162 4.86 -5.27 14.76
CA ASN A 162 5.04 -5.31 16.21
C ASN A 162 3.89 -4.54 16.88
N PRO A 163 2.72 -5.17 17.09
CA PRO A 163 1.54 -4.48 17.63
C PRO A 163 1.77 -3.91 19.04
N GLY A 164 2.72 -4.46 19.79
CA GLY A 164 3.14 -3.94 21.08
C GLY A 164 3.94 -2.63 21.02
N LEU A 165 4.52 -2.25 19.86
CA LEU A 165 5.23 -0.98 19.71
C LEU A 165 4.24 0.18 19.63
N LYS A 166 4.20 0.99 20.68
CA LYS A 166 3.27 2.12 20.86
C LYS A 166 4.07 3.42 21.04
N GLY A 167 3.38 4.52 21.33
CA GLY A 167 4.01 5.83 21.57
C GLY A 167 4.29 6.63 20.29
N PRO A 168 4.91 7.81 20.41
CA PRO A 168 5.27 8.64 19.27
C PRO A 168 6.46 8.09 18.49
N ILE A 169 6.52 8.40 17.19
CA ILE A 169 7.73 8.18 16.39
C ILE A 169 8.83 9.10 16.93
N PRO A 170 10.02 8.59 17.32
CA PRO A 170 11.09 9.43 17.81
C PRO A 170 11.62 10.41 16.77
N ALA A 171 11.59 11.71 17.08
CA ALA A 171 12.12 12.76 16.19
C ALA A 171 13.63 12.61 15.92
N THR A 172 14.37 11.96 16.82
CA THR A 172 15.80 11.66 16.67
C THR A 172 16.11 10.77 15.46
N LEU A 173 15.14 10.02 14.93
CA LEU A 173 15.29 9.32 13.65
C LEU A 173 15.70 10.25 12.51
N GLY A 174 15.25 11.52 12.54
CA GLY A 174 15.65 12.55 11.57
C GLY A 174 17.14 12.90 11.57
N GLY A 175 17.90 12.44 12.57
CA GLY A 175 19.36 12.59 12.64
C GLY A 175 20.15 11.54 11.86
N LEU A 176 19.53 10.44 11.44
CA LEU A 176 20.18 9.31 10.79
C LEU A 176 20.37 9.56 9.29
N ARG A 177 21.31 10.44 8.92
CA ARG A 177 21.46 10.96 7.55
C ARG A 177 21.77 9.90 6.48
N SER A 178 22.29 8.75 6.87
CA SER A 178 22.59 7.61 5.97
C SER A 178 21.38 6.73 5.69
N LEU A 179 20.25 6.97 6.38
CA LEU A 179 19.08 6.11 6.29
C LEU A 179 18.44 6.17 4.90
N ARG A 180 18.23 4.98 4.32
CA ARG A 180 17.64 4.74 2.99
C ARG A 180 16.27 4.08 3.09
N VAL A 181 16.05 3.24 4.10
CA VAL A 181 14.76 2.57 4.34
C VAL A 181 14.34 2.80 5.80
N LEU A 182 13.16 3.38 5.98
CA LEU A 182 12.48 3.45 7.26
C LEU A 182 11.09 2.84 7.13
N SER A 183 10.92 1.65 7.70
CA SER A 183 9.64 0.95 7.75
C SER A 183 9.23 0.77 9.20
N LEU A 184 8.14 1.42 9.59
CA LEU A 184 7.49 1.34 10.90
C LEU A 184 6.06 0.81 10.76
N SER A 185 5.78 -0.01 9.74
CA SER A 185 4.43 -0.43 9.41
C SER A 185 3.86 -1.53 10.32
N GLN A 186 2.52 -1.52 10.45
CA GLN A 186 1.78 -2.50 11.25
C GLN A 186 2.21 -2.52 12.72
N ASN A 187 2.26 -1.35 13.35
CA ASN A 187 2.51 -1.21 14.79
C ASN A 187 1.38 -0.39 15.44
N GLY A 188 1.58 0.03 16.69
CA GLY A 188 0.68 0.90 17.45
C GLY A 188 1.19 2.35 17.58
N PHE A 189 2.05 2.85 16.67
CA PHE A 189 2.56 4.22 16.77
C PHE A 189 1.42 5.24 16.72
N ARG A 190 1.52 6.27 17.57
CA ARG A 190 0.52 7.34 17.76
C ARG A 190 1.17 8.71 17.69
N GLY A 191 0.37 9.77 17.79
CA GLY A 191 0.88 11.15 17.69
C GLY A 191 1.17 11.54 16.23
N ARG A 192 2.01 12.57 16.03
CA ARG A 192 2.27 13.16 14.71
C ARG A 192 3.50 12.57 14.04
N ILE A 193 3.55 12.65 12.71
CA ILE A 193 4.80 12.44 11.95
C ILE A 193 5.79 13.56 12.34
N PRO A 194 6.98 13.25 12.88
CA PRO A 194 7.96 14.27 13.23
C PRO A 194 8.48 14.98 11.98
N ARG A 195 8.46 16.31 11.99
CA ARG A 195 9.01 17.14 10.88
C ARG A 195 10.49 16.86 10.63
N GLU A 196 11.22 16.43 11.65
CA GLU A 196 12.64 16.11 11.60
C GLU A 196 12.94 14.97 10.63
N LEU A 197 11.97 14.10 10.31
CA LEU A 197 12.12 13.09 9.26
C LEU A 197 12.37 13.72 7.87
N GLY A 198 11.95 14.96 7.66
CA GLY A 198 12.25 15.73 6.46
C GLY A 198 13.75 15.95 6.20
N ASN A 199 14.60 15.79 7.22
CA ASN A 199 16.06 15.91 7.09
C ASN A 199 16.72 14.69 6.43
N LEU A 200 15.99 13.60 6.21
CA LEU A 200 16.51 12.35 5.67
C LEU A 200 16.61 12.39 4.14
N ALA A 201 17.50 13.24 3.62
CA ALA A 201 17.64 13.49 2.17
C ALA A 201 18.05 12.24 1.36
N ALA A 202 18.67 11.24 2.00
CA ALA A 202 19.05 9.96 1.40
C ALA A 202 17.93 8.90 1.45
N LEU A 203 16.81 9.16 2.15
CA LEU A 203 15.73 8.20 2.33
C LEU A 203 15.07 7.90 0.98
N GLN A 204 14.90 6.62 0.70
CA GLN A 204 14.30 6.09 -0.53
C GLN A 204 12.92 5.52 -0.25
N GLN A 205 12.74 4.87 0.90
CA GLN A 205 11.46 4.29 1.30
C GLN A 205 11.08 4.76 2.71
N LEU A 206 9.89 5.33 2.81
CA LEU A 206 9.20 5.62 4.05
C LEU A 206 7.87 4.87 4.09
N ASP A 207 7.76 3.90 5.00
CA ASP A 207 6.53 3.14 5.24
C ASP A 207 6.10 3.30 6.71
N LEU A 208 5.02 4.05 6.92
CA LEU A 208 4.37 4.29 8.22
C LEU A 208 2.96 3.68 8.24
N SER A 209 2.64 2.81 7.29
CA SER A 209 1.30 2.28 7.09
C SER A 209 0.78 1.44 8.27
N TYR A 210 -0.54 1.35 8.43
CA TYR A 210 -1.17 0.53 9.48
C TYR A 210 -0.66 0.88 10.88
N ASN A 211 -0.86 2.14 11.28
CA ASN A 211 -0.58 2.63 12.63
C ASN A 211 -1.76 3.46 13.13
N ASN A 212 -1.61 4.14 14.27
CA ASN A 212 -2.59 5.06 14.82
C ASN A 212 -2.08 6.52 14.82
N ILE A 213 -1.33 6.89 13.76
CA ILE A 213 -0.73 8.22 13.60
C ILE A 213 -1.85 9.23 13.30
N THR A 214 -1.75 10.41 13.91
CA THR A 214 -2.71 11.52 13.78
C THR A 214 -1.97 12.83 13.46
N GLY A 215 -2.68 13.96 13.39
CA GLY A 215 -2.09 15.23 12.94
C GLY A 215 -2.05 15.32 11.43
N GLU A 216 -1.04 15.99 10.86
CA GLU A 216 -0.93 16.26 9.44
C GLU A 216 0.35 15.66 8.85
N ILE A 217 0.42 15.53 7.53
CA ILE A 217 1.68 15.26 6.83
C ILE A 217 2.48 16.58 6.82
N PRO A 218 3.68 16.65 7.45
CA PRO A 218 4.43 17.90 7.57
C PRO A 218 4.98 18.37 6.21
N GLU A 219 5.06 19.68 6.00
CA GLU A 219 5.64 20.27 4.78
C GLU A 219 7.13 19.93 4.61
N GLU A 220 7.84 19.66 5.70
CA GLU A 220 9.22 19.18 5.70
C GLU A 220 9.39 17.84 4.98
N ILE A 221 8.31 17.08 4.72
CA ILE A 221 8.35 15.85 3.92
C ILE A 221 9.03 16.07 2.56
N GLY A 222 8.90 17.28 1.99
CA GLY A 222 9.54 17.65 0.72
C GLY A 222 11.07 17.74 0.77
N GLY A 223 11.70 17.61 1.95
CA GLY A 223 13.15 17.56 2.12
C GLY A 223 13.78 16.19 1.79
N MET A 224 12.97 15.12 1.73
CA MET A 224 13.44 13.77 1.40
C MET A 224 13.66 13.58 -0.11
N ALA A 225 14.62 14.30 -0.68
CA ALA A 225 14.81 14.41 -2.13
C ALA A 225 15.06 13.08 -2.88
N SER A 226 15.47 12.02 -2.17
CA SER A 226 15.70 10.69 -2.73
C SER A 226 14.50 9.74 -2.67
N LEU A 227 13.37 10.17 -2.12
CA LEU A 227 12.24 9.30 -1.82
C LEU A 227 11.60 8.77 -3.12
N THR A 228 11.48 7.44 -3.20
CA THR A 228 10.82 6.71 -4.29
C THR A 228 9.50 6.08 -3.83
N ILE A 229 9.41 5.69 -2.56
CA ILE A 229 8.21 5.07 -1.97
C ILE A 229 7.80 5.84 -0.71
N LEU A 230 6.56 6.32 -0.72
CA LEU A 230 5.87 6.88 0.44
C LEU A 230 4.59 6.07 0.68
N ASP A 231 4.48 5.47 1.86
CA ASP A 231 3.28 4.79 2.32
C ASP A 231 2.93 5.28 3.73
N VAL A 232 1.83 6.01 3.86
CA VAL A 232 1.27 6.48 5.14
C VAL A 232 -0.17 6.01 5.31
N SER A 233 -0.56 4.98 4.54
CA SER A 233 -1.92 4.47 4.49
C SER A 233 -2.39 3.88 5.82
N TRP A 234 -3.70 3.72 5.99
CA TRP A 234 -4.29 3.09 7.19
C TRP A 234 -3.82 3.73 8.50
N ASN A 235 -4.09 5.02 8.63
CA ASN A 235 -3.80 5.83 9.81
C ASN A 235 -4.98 6.77 10.13
N GLY A 236 -4.80 7.69 11.08
CA GLY A 236 -5.74 8.75 11.42
C GLY A 236 -5.27 10.15 10.99
N ILE A 237 -4.42 10.25 9.95
CA ILE A 237 -3.82 11.52 9.52
C ILE A 237 -4.89 12.42 8.88
N GLY A 238 -5.02 13.65 9.37
CA GLY A 238 -5.90 14.69 8.85
C GLY A 238 -5.14 15.81 8.14
N GLY A 239 -5.77 16.98 8.04
CA GLY A 239 -5.23 18.11 7.27
C GLY A 239 -5.31 17.89 5.77
N GLY A 240 -4.64 18.76 5.00
CA GLY A 240 -4.55 18.63 3.55
C GLY A 240 -3.40 17.73 3.09
N VAL A 241 -3.44 17.33 1.83
CA VAL A 241 -2.24 16.80 1.15
C VAL A 241 -1.26 17.96 0.98
N PRO A 242 -0.04 17.92 1.55
CA PRO A 242 0.86 19.08 1.55
C PRO A 242 1.45 19.33 0.16
N ALA A 243 1.58 20.60 -0.21
CA ALA A 243 2.11 21.01 -1.51
C ALA A 243 3.58 20.59 -1.67
N ALA A 244 4.35 20.51 -0.57
CA ALA A 244 5.72 20.04 -0.58
C ALA A 244 5.91 18.61 -1.12
N LEU A 245 4.87 17.76 -1.17
CA LEU A 245 4.98 16.45 -1.84
C LEU A 245 5.42 16.61 -3.29
N GLY A 246 5.03 17.69 -3.99
CA GLY A 246 5.46 17.97 -5.35
C GLY A 246 6.97 18.20 -5.53
N LYS A 247 7.73 18.36 -4.43
CA LYS A 247 9.20 18.46 -4.44
C LYS A 247 9.89 17.10 -4.61
N LEU A 248 9.19 15.99 -4.34
CA LEU A 248 9.74 14.63 -4.36
C LEU A 248 9.85 14.07 -5.78
N ARG A 249 10.72 14.65 -6.62
CA ARG A 249 10.79 14.37 -8.07
C ARG A 249 11.09 12.91 -8.45
N ARG A 250 11.61 12.11 -7.50
CA ARG A 250 11.90 10.68 -7.67
C ARG A 250 10.77 9.76 -7.21
N LEU A 251 9.68 10.31 -6.67
CA LEU A 251 8.60 9.52 -6.10
C LEU A 251 7.90 8.71 -7.20
N GLN A 252 7.82 7.40 -6.97
CA GLN A 252 7.22 6.41 -7.86
C GLN A 252 5.92 5.84 -7.27
N LYS A 253 5.88 5.65 -5.94
CA LYS A 253 4.69 5.22 -5.20
C LYS A 253 4.34 6.24 -4.12
N ALA A 254 3.08 6.66 -4.13
CA ALA A 254 2.46 7.41 -3.03
C ALA A 254 1.15 6.74 -2.63
N ASP A 255 1.10 6.16 -1.44
CA ASP A 255 -0.11 5.62 -0.84
C ASP A 255 -0.45 6.40 0.44
N LEU A 256 -1.52 7.19 0.36
CA LEU A 256 -2.06 8.00 1.44
C LEU A 256 -3.49 7.56 1.80
N SER A 257 -3.89 6.37 1.35
CA SER A 257 -5.25 5.86 1.48
C SER A 257 -5.65 5.57 2.93
N TYR A 258 -6.95 5.46 3.21
CA TYR A 258 -7.47 5.13 4.54
C TYR A 258 -6.93 6.06 5.64
N ASN A 259 -7.19 7.35 5.46
CA ASN A 259 -6.85 8.41 6.39
C ASN A 259 -8.04 9.38 6.55
N ARG A 260 -7.81 10.55 7.14
CA ARG A 260 -8.80 11.63 7.31
C ARG A 260 -8.37 12.90 6.56
N LEU A 261 -7.59 12.76 5.48
CA LEU A 261 -7.11 13.89 4.68
C LEU A 261 -8.31 14.62 4.06
N ALA A 262 -8.28 15.94 4.03
CA ALA A 262 -9.38 16.77 3.58
C ALA A 262 -8.91 17.90 2.66
N GLY A 263 -9.86 18.61 2.04
CA GLY A 263 -9.56 19.67 1.09
C GLY A 263 -9.21 19.16 -0.30
N GLY A 264 -8.65 20.04 -1.13
CA GLY A 264 -8.31 19.73 -2.52
C GLY A 264 -6.96 19.02 -2.67
N VAL A 265 -6.83 18.27 -3.76
CA VAL A 265 -5.53 17.73 -4.18
C VAL A 265 -4.65 18.89 -4.68
N PRO A 266 -3.44 19.11 -4.15
CA PRO A 266 -2.63 20.26 -4.53
C PRO A 266 -2.10 20.13 -5.96
N PRO A 267 -2.10 21.22 -6.77
CA PRO A 267 -1.62 21.19 -8.14
C PRO A 267 -0.13 20.82 -8.25
N GLU A 268 0.64 21.01 -7.19
CA GLU A 268 2.05 20.64 -7.10
C GLU A 268 2.28 19.15 -7.31
N LEU A 269 1.32 18.26 -7.02
CA LEU A 269 1.47 16.83 -7.32
C LEU A 269 1.72 16.55 -8.80
N GLY A 270 1.24 17.40 -9.71
CA GLY A 270 1.53 17.32 -11.14
C GLY A 270 3.03 17.42 -11.50
N SER A 271 3.88 17.74 -10.52
CA SER A 271 5.34 17.75 -10.64
C SER A 271 6.01 16.37 -10.60
N LEU A 272 5.30 15.33 -10.16
CA LEU A 272 5.83 14.00 -9.87
C LEU A 272 5.90 13.11 -11.12
N ARG A 273 6.75 13.47 -12.08
CA ARG A 273 6.80 12.81 -13.41
C ARG A 273 7.26 11.35 -13.40
N GLU A 274 7.84 10.89 -12.28
CA GLU A 274 8.22 9.49 -12.06
C GLU A 274 7.10 8.65 -11.41
N LEU A 275 5.98 9.28 -11.02
CA LEU A 275 4.91 8.61 -10.27
C LEU A 275 4.21 7.56 -11.12
N VAL A 276 4.14 6.34 -10.58
CA VAL A 276 3.52 5.15 -11.19
C VAL A 276 2.23 4.81 -10.45
N PHE A 277 2.23 4.94 -9.13
CA PHE A 277 1.11 4.59 -8.26
C PHE A 277 0.75 5.78 -7.36
N LEU A 278 -0.52 6.21 -7.44
CA LEU A 278 -1.11 7.19 -6.57
C LEU A 278 -2.43 6.66 -6.00
N ASP A 279 -2.46 6.42 -4.69
CA ASP A 279 -3.67 6.08 -3.96
C ASP A 279 -3.97 7.13 -2.89
N LEU A 280 -5.13 7.77 -3.07
CA LEU A 280 -5.70 8.78 -2.17
C LEU A 280 -7.07 8.34 -1.63
N SER A 281 -7.45 7.08 -1.84
CA SER A 281 -8.77 6.56 -1.52
C SER A 281 -9.10 6.57 -0.04
N HIS A 282 -10.39 6.53 0.30
CA HIS A 282 -10.89 6.50 1.67
C HIS A 282 -10.34 7.67 2.50
N ASN A 283 -10.63 8.88 2.03
CA ASN A 283 -10.30 10.14 2.67
C ASN A 283 -11.49 11.11 2.55
N GLY A 284 -11.33 12.34 3.02
CA GLY A 284 -12.28 13.44 2.91
C GLY A 284 -11.92 14.45 1.81
N LEU A 285 -11.20 14.04 0.75
CA LEU A 285 -10.78 14.96 -0.32
C LEU A 285 -11.97 15.44 -1.14
N SER A 286 -11.96 16.72 -1.50
CA SER A 286 -13.07 17.39 -2.18
C SER A 286 -12.60 18.30 -3.31
N GLY A 287 -13.56 18.74 -4.14
CA GLY A 287 -13.28 19.61 -5.27
C GLY A 287 -12.71 18.88 -6.49
N PRO A 288 -12.39 19.62 -7.56
CA PRO A 288 -11.89 19.03 -8.79
C PRO A 288 -10.44 18.57 -8.64
N LEU A 289 -10.06 17.51 -9.36
CA LEU A 289 -8.66 17.20 -9.57
C LEU A 289 -7.97 18.34 -10.32
N PRO A 290 -6.79 18.82 -9.89
CA PRO A 290 -6.09 19.89 -10.57
C PRO A 290 -5.61 19.42 -11.95
N GLY A 291 -5.74 20.30 -12.95
CA GLY A 291 -5.37 20.01 -14.34
C GLY A 291 -3.89 19.60 -14.50
N SER A 292 -3.02 20.03 -13.58
CA SER A 292 -1.60 19.68 -13.56
C SER A 292 -1.34 18.18 -13.39
N LEU A 293 -2.28 17.39 -12.85
CA LEU A 293 -2.15 15.93 -12.78
C LEU A 293 -2.07 15.27 -14.17
N ALA A 294 -2.51 15.95 -15.23
CA ALA A 294 -2.29 15.50 -16.60
C ALA A 294 -0.80 15.30 -16.95
N ASN A 295 0.12 15.90 -16.20
CA ASN A 295 1.56 15.78 -16.40
C ASN A 295 2.16 14.46 -15.89
N LEU A 296 1.38 13.63 -15.17
CA LEU A 296 1.82 12.35 -14.60
C LEU A 296 1.89 11.24 -15.65
N SER A 297 2.71 11.45 -16.69
CA SER A 297 2.77 10.58 -17.88
C SER A 297 3.18 9.12 -17.62
N ARG A 298 3.77 8.81 -16.45
CA ARG A 298 4.13 7.45 -16.02
C ARG A 298 3.06 6.76 -15.18
N LEU A 299 1.99 7.46 -14.80
CA LEU A 299 0.99 6.94 -13.88
C LEU A 299 0.24 5.74 -14.48
N GLN A 300 0.20 4.66 -13.72
CA GLN A 300 -0.47 3.41 -14.08
C GLN A 300 -1.67 3.14 -13.16
N TYR A 301 -1.60 3.59 -11.91
CA TYR A 301 -2.66 3.39 -10.92
C TYR A 301 -3.07 4.73 -10.33
N LEU A 302 -4.33 5.09 -10.51
CA LEU A 302 -4.97 6.25 -9.89
C LEU A 302 -6.20 5.79 -9.13
N LEU A 303 -6.12 5.82 -7.80
CA LEU A 303 -7.16 5.36 -6.90
C LEU A 303 -7.62 6.53 -6.02
N LEU A 304 -8.90 6.87 -6.13
CA LEU A 304 -9.54 8.02 -5.49
C LEU A 304 -10.84 7.64 -4.80
N GLN A 305 -11.17 6.34 -4.74
CA GLN A 305 -12.46 5.87 -4.26
C GLN A 305 -12.80 6.38 -2.86
N ASP A 306 -14.09 6.57 -2.61
CA ASP A 306 -14.62 7.04 -1.33
C ASP A 306 -13.97 8.35 -0.85
N ASN A 307 -13.93 9.34 -1.75
CA ASN A 307 -13.63 10.75 -1.47
C ASN A 307 -14.79 11.64 -1.96
N PRO A 308 -15.30 12.61 -1.19
CA PRO A 308 -16.40 13.48 -1.59
C PRO A 308 -16.01 14.55 -2.63
N LEU A 309 -15.51 14.13 -3.80
CA LEU A 309 -15.08 15.05 -4.88
C LEU A 309 -16.24 15.90 -5.39
N GLY A 310 -17.41 15.29 -5.62
CA GLY A 310 -18.64 16.01 -5.97
C GLY A 310 -18.61 16.78 -7.30
N THR A 311 -17.69 16.43 -8.20
CA THR A 311 -17.48 17.08 -9.51
C THR A 311 -17.81 16.15 -10.67
N ALA A 312 -17.75 16.65 -11.90
CA ALA A 312 -17.76 15.78 -13.07
C ALA A 312 -16.44 14.98 -13.18
N VAL A 313 -16.46 13.86 -13.92
CA VAL A 313 -15.23 13.13 -14.25
C VAL A 313 -14.22 14.09 -14.92
N PRO A 314 -12.98 14.23 -14.41
CA PRO A 314 -12.01 15.21 -14.91
C PRO A 314 -11.40 14.74 -16.24
N ALA A 315 -12.17 14.88 -17.32
CA ALA A 315 -11.88 14.34 -18.65
C ALA A 315 -10.50 14.75 -19.19
N GLY A 316 -10.10 16.02 -18.99
CA GLY A 316 -8.79 16.52 -19.44
C GLY A 316 -7.61 15.90 -18.71
N VAL A 317 -7.75 15.60 -17.41
CA VAL A 317 -6.72 14.93 -16.62
C VAL A 317 -6.67 13.46 -17.00
N VAL A 318 -7.81 12.77 -16.92
CA VAL A 318 -7.90 11.32 -17.17
C VAL A 318 -7.43 11.00 -18.59
N GLY A 319 -7.94 11.70 -19.61
CA GLY A 319 -7.60 11.43 -21.01
C GLY A 319 -6.13 11.69 -21.38
N ALA A 320 -5.37 12.43 -20.56
CA ALA A 320 -3.94 12.64 -20.77
C ALA A 320 -3.07 11.48 -20.26
N LEU A 321 -3.57 10.67 -19.31
CA LEU A 321 -2.82 9.61 -18.64
C LEU A 321 -2.81 8.31 -19.45
N ARG A 322 -2.12 8.30 -20.59
CA ARG A 322 -2.17 7.19 -21.56
C ARG A 322 -1.60 5.85 -21.06
N ARG A 323 -0.82 5.86 -19.98
CA ARG A 323 -0.27 4.66 -19.32
C ARG A 323 -1.16 4.09 -18.21
N LEU A 324 -2.29 4.73 -17.95
CA LEU A 324 -3.18 4.31 -16.87
C LEU A 324 -3.74 2.92 -17.14
N GLN A 325 -3.52 2.01 -16.19
CA GLN A 325 -4.01 0.63 -16.20
C GLN A 325 -5.23 0.50 -15.31
N VAL A 326 -5.22 1.14 -14.14
CA VAL A 326 -6.32 1.07 -13.17
C VAL A 326 -6.78 2.47 -12.80
N LEU A 327 -8.07 2.72 -12.96
CA LEU A 327 -8.73 3.94 -12.51
C LEU A 327 -9.89 3.59 -11.55
N GLY A 328 -9.72 3.98 -10.29
CA GLY A 328 -10.73 3.82 -9.24
C GLY A 328 -11.33 5.17 -8.84
N LEU A 329 -12.61 5.37 -9.16
CA LEU A 329 -13.39 6.56 -8.82
C LEU A 329 -14.73 6.19 -8.17
N SER A 330 -14.81 5.01 -7.54
CA SER A 330 -16.02 4.55 -6.84
C SER A 330 -16.39 5.49 -5.71
N GLY A 331 -17.67 5.79 -5.50
CA GLY A 331 -18.10 6.50 -4.29
C GLY A 331 -17.66 7.96 -4.21
N CYS A 332 -17.28 8.58 -5.34
CA CYS A 332 -16.72 9.93 -5.36
C CYS A 332 -17.77 11.06 -5.43
N GLY A 333 -19.06 10.70 -5.50
CA GLY A 333 -20.15 11.65 -5.71
C GLY A 333 -20.12 12.30 -7.10
N LEU A 334 -19.49 11.66 -8.09
CA LEU A 334 -19.30 12.23 -9.42
C LEU A 334 -20.63 12.43 -10.15
N THR A 335 -20.74 13.50 -10.94
CA THR A 335 -21.95 13.88 -11.67
C THR A 335 -21.71 13.99 -13.18
N GLY A 336 -22.80 14.11 -13.93
CA GLY A 336 -22.76 14.28 -15.39
C GLY A 336 -22.39 12.99 -16.13
N PRO A 337 -22.18 13.09 -17.45
CA PRO A 337 -22.00 11.92 -18.29
C PRO A 337 -20.58 11.36 -18.23
N ILE A 338 -20.45 10.08 -18.56
CA ILE A 338 -19.14 9.43 -18.76
C ILE A 338 -18.45 10.04 -20.01
N PRO A 339 -17.28 10.70 -19.89
CA PRO A 339 -16.63 11.40 -21.00
C PRO A 339 -16.07 10.47 -22.09
N ARG A 340 -16.83 10.34 -23.18
CA ARG A 340 -16.54 9.43 -24.30
C ARG A 340 -15.12 9.56 -24.86
N ALA A 341 -14.67 10.78 -25.14
CA ALA A 341 -13.38 11.05 -25.78
C ALA A 341 -12.20 10.80 -24.84
N ALA A 342 -12.32 11.10 -23.54
CA ALA A 342 -11.25 10.91 -22.57
C ALA A 342 -10.95 9.43 -22.37
N PHE A 343 -11.98 8.60 -22.18
CA PHE A 343 -11.80 7.16 -22.00
C PHE A 343 -11.32 6.45 -23.26
N ALA A 344 -11.72 6.89 -24.45
CA ALA A 344 -11.24 6.32 -25.72
C ALA A 344 -9.71 6.45 -25.89
N ALA A 345 -9.07 7.41 -25.22
CA ALA A 345 -7.62 7.60 -25.29
C ALA A 345 -6.81 6.63 -24.39
N LEU A 346 -7.47 5.86 -23.51
CA LEU A 346 -6.81 5.04 -22.48
C LEU A 346 -6.50 3.62 -22.96
N GLY A 347 -5.64 3.50 -23.97
CA GLY A 347 -5.30 2.21 -24.58
C GLY A 347 -4.72 1.15 -23.61
N SER A 348 -4.14 1.57 -22.49
CA SER A 348 -3.53 0.68 -21.49
C SER A 348 -4.50 0.22 -20.38
N LEU A 349 -5.74 0.71 -20.37
CA LEU A 349 -6.66 0.52 -19.26
C LEU A 349 -7.14 -0.93 -19.17
N THR A 350 -6.98 -1.53 -17.99
CA THR A 350 -7.38 -2.90 -17.68
C THR A 350 -8.56 -2.96 -16.72
N ALA A 351 -8.68 -1.98 -15.82
CA ALA A 351 -9.76 -1.89 -14.85
C ALA A 351 -10.28 -0.45 -14.68
N LEU A 352 -11.61 -0.30 -14.76
CA LEU A 352 -12.32 0.96 -14.53
C LEU A 352 -13.45 0.75 -13.53
N SER A 353 -13.43 1.52 -12.44
CA SER A 353 -14.51 1.57 -11.44
C SER A 353 -15.04 2.99 -11.32
N LEU A 354 -16.32 3.16 -11.66
CA LEU A 354 -17.10 4.39 -11.57
C LEU A 354 -18.38 4.17 -10.73
N ASP A 355 -18.46 3.06 -10.00
CA ASP A 355 -19.65 2.70 -9.24
C ASP A 355 -19.95 3.61 -8.04
N ARG A 356 -21.18 3.58 -7.55
CA ARG A 356 -21.63 4.40 -6.41
C ARG A 356 -21.43 5.90 -6.61
N ASN A 357 -21.71 6.39 -7.81
CA ASN A 357 -21.68 7.82 -8.13
C ASN A 357 -23.09 8.32 -8.50
N ARG A 358 -23.16 9.52 -9.07
CA ARG A 358 -24.38 10.16 -9.59
C ARG A 358 -24.25 10.42 -11.10
N LEU A 359 -23.49 9.57 -11.80
CA LEU A 359 -23.26 9.70 -13.24
C LEU A 359 -24.55 9.44 -14.00
N ASP A 360 -24.79 10.20 -15.07
CA ASP A 360 -26.01 10.17 -15.86
C ASP A 360 -25.74 9.94 -17.36
N GLY A 361 -26.81 9.84 -18.14
CA GLY A 361 -26.75 9.60 -19.56
C GLY A 361 -26.38 8.16 -19.94
N PRO A 362 -26.11 7.90 -21.23
CA PRO A 362 -25.89 6.54 -21.73
C PRO A 362 -24.48 6.04 -21.46
N ILE A 363 -24.34 4.72 -21.32
CA ILE A 363 -23.02 4.05 -21.30
C ILE A 363 -22.33 4.26 -22.66
N PRO A 364 -21.13 4.86 -22.72
CA PRO A 364 -20.43 5.02 -23.98
C PRO A 364 -19.99 3.69 -24.59
N ALA A 365 -20.47 3.39 -25.79
CA ALA A 365 -19.99 2.23 -26.57
C ALA A 365 -18.48 2.27 -26.85
N THR A 366 -17.87 3.46 -26.81
CA THR A 366 -16.41 3.65 -26.95
C THR A 366 -15.60 2.92 -25.88
N LEU A 367 -16.19 2.60 -24.72
CA LEU A 367 -15.52 1.78 -23.70
C LEU A 367 -15.21 0.37 -24.22
N ALA A 368 -16.01 -0.15 -25.15
CA ALA A 368 -15.77 -1.46 -25.76
C ALA A 368 -14.58 -1.46 -26.73
N ALA A 369 -14.14 -0.29 -27.19
CA ALA A 369 -12.97 -0.14 -28.06
C ALA A 369 -11.64 -0.24 -27.28
N LEU A 370 -11.68 -0.26 -25.95
CA LEU A 370 -10.48 -0.40 -25.12
C LEU A 370 -9.97 -1.86 -25.18
N PRO A 371 -8.75 -2.09 -25.71
CA PRO A 371 -8.30 -3.43 -26.08
C PRO A 371 -8.09 -4.33 -24.85
N HIS A 372 -7.60 -3.76 -23.76
CA HIS A 372 -7.19 -4.50 -22.56
C HIS A 372 -8.19 -4.43 -21.40
N LEU A 373 -9.33 -3.74 -21.58
CA LEU A 373 -10.30 -3.57 -20.50
C LEU A 373 -10.94 -4.92 -20.13
N GLY A 374 -10.58 -5.42 -18.95
CA GLY A 374 -11.03 -6.70 -18.41
C GLY A 374 -12.01 -6.57 -17.25
N GLN A 375 -12.08 -5.39 -16.62
CA GLN A 375 -12.99 -5.08 -15.52
C GLN A 375 -13.62 -3.70 -15.69
N LEU A 376 -14.95 -3.65 -15.62
CA LEU A 376 -15.76 -2.43 -15.75
C LEU A 376 -16.89 -2.45 -14.72
N ASN A 377 -16.84 -1.55 -13.74
CA ASN A 377 -17.91 -1.38 -12.76
C ASN A 377 -18.54 0.01 -12.91
N LEU A 378 -19.80 0.03 -13.30
CA LEU A 378 -20.66 1.20 -13.49
C LEU A 378 -21.90 1.15 -12.58
N SER A 379 -21.96 0.18 -11.67
CA SER A 379 -23.13 -0.07 -10.83
C SER A 379 -23.46 1.11 -9.90
N GLN A 380 -24.72 1.20 -9.45
CA GLN A 380 -25.17 2.20 -8.48
C GLN A 380 -24.90 3.65 -8.95
N ASN A 381 -25.48 4.01 -10.10
CA ASN A 381 -25.41 5.33 -10.71
C ASN A 381 -26.81 5.77 -11.17
N ARG A 382 -26.90 6.79 -12.02
CA ARG A 382 -28.13 7.29 -12.69
C ARG A 382 -28.02 7.14 -14.21
N LEU A 383 -27.30 6.13 -14.68
CA LEU A 383 -27.12 5.88 -16.12
C LEU A 383 -28.45 5.44 -16.72
N ALA A 384 -28.69 5.86 -17.96
CA ALA A 384 -29.98 5.71 -18.62
C ALA A 384 -29.83 5.33 -20.10
N GLY A 385 -30.86 4.69 -20.65
CA GLY A 385 -30.94 4.31 -22.06
C GLY A 385 -30.46 2.89 -22.35
N GLU A 386 -30.39 2.57 -23.65
CA GLU A 386 -30.00 1.24 -24.11
C GLU A 386 -28.51 0.96 -23.84
N ILE A 387 -28.21 -0.22 -23.31
CA ILE A 387 -26.85 -0.72 -23.17
C ILE A 387 -26.31 -1.09 -24.56
N ALA A 388 -25.74 -0.11 -25.25
CA ALA A 388 -25.18 -0.23 -26.60
C ALA A 388 -23.76 -0.84 -26.63
N LEU A 389 -23.45 -1.78 -25.74
CA LEU A 389 -22.17 -2.49 -25.72
C LEU A 389 -22.23 -3.74 -26.64
N PRO A 390 -21.18 -4.05 -27.42
CA PRO A 390 -21.14 -5.25 -28.25
C PRO A 390 -21.28 -6.53 -27.41
N GLY A 391 -22.03 -7.52 -27.91
CA GLY A 391 -22.24 -8.80 -27.22
C GLY A 391 -20.96 -9.55 -26.89
N GLU A 392 -19.98 -9.55 -27.80
CA GLU A 392 -18.66 -10.15 -27.56
C GLU A 392 -17.92 -9.48 -26.40
N PHE A 393 -18.01 -8.15 -26.29
CA PHE A 393 -17.41 -7.40 -25.19
C PHE A 393 -18.07 -7.76 -23.87
N VAL A 394 -19.40 -7.80 -23.83
CA VAL A 394 -20.18 -8.21 -22.64
C VAL A 394 -19.83 -9.65 -22.22
N ALA A 395 -19.75 -10.58 -23.18
CA ALA A 395 -19.38 -11.97 -22.91
C ALA A 395 -17.93 -12.10 -22.40
N ARG A 396 -16.98 -11.35 -22.98
CA ARG A 396 -15.56 -11.33 -22.58
C ARG A 396 -15.36 -10.85 -21.13
N LEU A 397 -16.06 -9.80 -20.74
CA LEU A 397 -15.98 -9.29 -19.36
C LEU A 397 -16.76 -10.21 -18.41
N GLY A 398 -17.89 -10.76 -18.84
CA GLY A 398 -18.74 -11.62 -18.02
C GLY A 398 -19.04 -10.97 -16.68
N ARG A 399 -18.76 -11.69 -15.58
CA ARG A 399 -18.98 -11.21 -14.20
C ARG A 399 -18.21 -9.94 -13.79
N ARG A 400 -17.25 -9.50 -14.61
CA ARG A 400 -16.45 -8.30 -14.39
C ARG A 400 -17.06 -7.04 -15.02
N LEU A 401 -18.24 -7.14 -15.65
CA LEU A 401 -19.05 -5.99 -16.13
C LEU A 401 -20.28 -5.80 -15.23
N ASP A 402 -20.21 -4.88 -14.27
CA ASP A 402 -21.36 -4.60 -13.39
C ASP A 402 -22.02 -3.27 -13.75
N VAL A 403 -23.30 -3.31 -14.11
CA VAL A 403 -24.12 -2.12 -14.46
C VAL A 403 -25.38 -2.01 -13.59
N ARG A 404 -25.51 -2.87 -12.57
CA ARG A 404 -26.73 -2.98 -11.75
C ARG A 404 -26.97 -1.73 -10.90
N GLY A 405 -28.22 -1.48 -10.52
CA GLY A 405 -28.57 -0.27 -9.75
C GLY A 405 -28.49 1.01 -10.58
N ASN A 406 -28.81 0.90 -11.87
CA ASN A 406 -29.10 2.01 -12.77
C ASN A 406 -30.49 1.72 -13.36
N ASP A 407 -31.53 2.31 -12.77
CA ASP A 407 -32.92 1.87 -12.99
C ASP A 407 -33.44 2.20 -14.40
N GLU A 408 -32.82 3.17 -15.07
CA GLU A 408 -33.21 3.63 -16.41
C GLU A 408 -32.41 2.95 -17.55
N LEU A 409 -31.54 2.00 -17.22
CA LEU A 409 -30.86 1.19 -18.25
C LEU A 409 -31.77 0.08 -18.77
N CYS A 410 -31.66 -0.21 -20.07
CA CYS A 410 -32.36 -1.32 -20.69
C CYS A 410 -31.47 -2.11 -21.66
N VAL A 411 -31.84 -3.36 -21.92
CA VAL A 411 -31.11 -4.30 -22.76
C VAL A 411 -31.77 -4.37 -24.14
N GLY A 412 -31.00 -4.02 -25.18
CA GLY A 412 -31.43 -4.14 -26.57
C GLY A 412 -31.55 -5.58 -27.06
N ARG A 413 -32.13 -5.76 -28.25
CA ARG A 413 -32.36 -7.09 -28.85
C ARG A 413 -31.08 -7.93 -29.01
N GLY A 414 -29.93 -7.28 -29.25
CA GLY A 414 -28.63 -7.95 -29.42
C GLY A 414 -28.03 -8.55 -28.13
N LEU A 415 -28.59 -8.24 -26.95
CA LEU A 415 -28.09 -8.68 -25.65
C LEU A 415 -29.13 -9.47 -24.83
N GLN A 416 -30.21 -9.94 -25.47
CA GLN A 416 -31.34 -10.60 -24.77
C GLN A 416 -30.95 -11.83 -23.94
N GLY A 417 -29.86 -12.54 -24.29
CA GLY A 417 -29.32 -13.65 -23.48
C GLY A 417 -28.50 -13.22 -22.24
N SER A 418 -28.09 -11.95 -22.17
CA SER A 418 -27.25 -11.39 -21.10
C SER A 418 -28.04 -10.58 -20.06
N GLY A 419 -29.34 -10.32 -20.30
CA GLY A 419 -30.16 -9.46 -19.44
C GLY A 419 -30.27 -9.92 -17.99
N GLY A 420 -30.28 -11.23 -17.73
CA GLY A 420 -30.33 -11.78 -16.37
C GLY A 420 -29.07 -11.50 -15.54
N TYR A 421 -27.89 -11.44 -16.16
CA TYR A 421 -26.65 -11.12 -15.47
C TYR A 421 -26.48 -9.60 -15.26
N LEU A 422 -26.83 -8.81 -16.28
CA LEU A 422 -26.71 -7.35 -16.23
C LEU A 422 -27.75 -6.69 -15.31
N GLY A 423 -28.86 -7.38 -15.03
CA GLY A 423 -29.90 -6.90 -14.12
C GLY A 423 -30.69 -5.71 -14.66
N ALA A 424 -30.78 -5.58 -15.99
CA ALA A 424 -31.55 -4.54 -16.67
C ALA A 424 -32.68 -5.17 -17.53
N PRO A 425 -33.87 -4.57 -17.58
CA PRO A 425 -35.00 -5.08 -18.37
C PRO A 425 -34.78 -4.89 -19.89
N PRO A 426 -35.51 -5.62 -20.75
CA PRO A 426 -35.52 -5.34 -22.18
C PRO A 426 -36.01 -3.92 -22.49
N CYS A 427 -35.42 -3.24 -23.48
CA CYS A 427 -35.91 -1.94 -23.93
C CYS A 427 -37.33 -2.07 -24.52
N ALA A 428 -38.22 -1.12 -24.21
CA ALA A 428 -39.56 -1.08 -24.82
C ALA A 428 -39.43 -0.82 -26.33
N ASP A 429 -40.01 -1.69 -27.15
CA ASP A 429 -40.08 -1.46 -28.59
C ASP A 429 -40.91 -0.19 -28.86
N GLY A 430 -40.30 0.81 -29.51
CA GLY A 430 -40.93 2.09 -29.86
C GLY A 430 -42.07 2.01 -30.89
N ARG A 431 -42.93 0.98 -30.85
CA ARG A 431 -44.21 0.99 -31.56
C ARG A 431 -45.28 1.54 -30.63
N GLY A 432 -45.67 2.78 -30.88
CA GLY A 432 -46.78 3.42 -30.19
C GLY A 432 -48.06 2.61 -30.29
N GLY A 433 -48.75 2.50 -29.15
CA GLY A 433 -50.17 2.28 -29.07
C GLY A 433 -50.72 3.33 -28.11
N GLU A 434 -51.47 4.29 -28.63
CA GLU A 434 -52.37 5.12 -27.85
C GLU A 434 -53.25 4.21 -26.97
N GLY A 435 -53.38 4.55 -25.68
CA GLY A 435 -54.14 3.72 -24.75
C GLY A 435 -54.19 4.30 -23.35
N SER A 436 -55.09 5.26 -23.18
CA SER A 436 -55.74 5.69 -21.92
C SER A 436 -54.86 6.12 -20.75
N THR A 437 -54.88 7.43 -20.51
CA THR A 437 -54.95 8.04 -19.19
C THR A 437 -55.80 7.22 -18.22
N GLU A 438 -55.22 6.76 -17.12
CA GLU A 438 -55.94 6.71 -15.84
C GLU A 438 -55.05 7.25 -14.73
N ARG A 439 -55.52 8.37 -14.20
CA ARG A 439 -54.95 9.14 -13.11
C ARG A 439 -55.64 8.62 -11.85
N SER A 440 -54.94 7.87 -11.00
CA SER A 440 -55.39 7.67 -9.62
C SER A 440 -54.27 8.07 -8.69
N GLY A 441 -54.42 9.24 -8.08
CA GLY A 441 -53.59 9.67 -6.98
C GLY A 441 -53.88 8.84 -5.72
N ALA A 442 -52.82 8.55 -4.97
CA ALA A 442 -52.91 8.31 -3.54
C ALA A 442 -51.55 8.64 -2.92
N ALA A 443 -51.54 9.62 -2.02
CA ALA A 443 -50.42 9.87 -1.11
C ALA A 443 -50.29 8.71 -0.10
N PRO A 444 -49.09 8.42 0.44
CA PRO A 444 -48.94 7.30 1.36
C PRO A 444 -49.28 7.71 2.80
N ALA A 445 -50.19 6.97 3.42
CA ALA A 445 -50.33 6.89 4.87
C ALA A 445 -49.46 5.76 5.42
N ALA A 446 -48.75 6.02 6.50
CA ALA A 446 -47.93 5.08 7.23
C ALA A 446 -48.80 4.07 8.01
N ALA A 447 -48.48 2.78 7.93
CA ALA A 447 -48.68 1.81 9.01
C ALA A 447 -47.85 0.54 8.75
N ALA A 448 -47.25 0.04 9.82
CA ALA A 448 -46.30 -1.06 9.88
C ALA A 448 -46.94 -2.44 9.65
N GLY A 449 -46.15 -3.39 9.11
CA GLY A 449 -46.53 -4.79 9.00
C GLY A 449 -45.43 -5.61 8.32
N GLY A 450 -44.88 -6.60 9.04
CA GLY A 450 -43.63 -7.28 8.69
C GLY A 450 -43.65 -8.13 7.41
N GLY A 451 -42.47 -8.24 6.80
CA GLY A 451 -42.23 -9.10 5.65
C GLY A 451 -40.88 -8.86 4.96
N ARG A 452 -39.79 -8.69 5.73
CA ARG A 452 -38.44 -8.57 5.14
C ARG A 452 -38.03 -9.90 4.49
N ARG A 453 -38.26 -10.04 3.18
CA ARG A 453 -37.48 -10.95 2.34
C ARG A 453 -36.08 -10.36 2.22
N GLY A 454 -35.15 -10.91 2.99
CA GLY A 454 -33.74 -10.55 2.93
C GLY A 454 -33.15 -10.91 1.57
N TYR A 455 -32.85 -9.90 0.77
CA TYR A 455 -31.88 -10.06 -0.31
C TYR A 455 -30.50 -10.18 0.33
N ARG A 456 -29.94 -11.39 0.28
CA ARG A 456 -28.55 -11.67 0.66
C ARG A 456 -27.64 -10.82 -0.23
N TYR A 457 -26.96 -9.85 0.36
CA TYR A 457 -25.84 -9.15 -0.23
C TYR A 457 -24.67 -10.15 -0.36
N GLY A 458 -24.49 -10.70 -1.57
CA GLY A 458 -23.39 -11.59 -1.91
C GLY A 458 -22.45 -10.93 -2.91
N TYR A 459 -21.19 -10.77 -2.51
CA TYR A 459 -20.01 -10.72 -3.38
C TYR A 459 -20.01 -9.64 -4.49
N GLY A 460 -19.79 -8.37 -4.11
CA GLY A 460 -19.49 -7.28 -5.05
C GLY A 460 -18.20 -6.50 -4.74
N SER A 461 -17.72 -6.55 -3.50
CA SER A 461 -16.54 -5.81 -3.02
C SER A 461 -15.23 -6.60 -3.08
N VAL A 462 -15.27 -7.91 -3.39
CA VAL A 462 -14.06 -8.77 -3.40
C VAL A 462 -13.13 -8.44 -4.56
N GLY A 463 -13.65 -7.95 -5.70
CA GLY A 463 -12.82 -7.65 -6.88
C GLY A 463 -11.96 -6.38 -6.76
N VAL A 464 -12.42 -5.37 -6.01
CA VAL A 464 -11.66 -4.12 -5.79
C VAL A 464 -10.67 -4.26 -4.64
N LEU A 465 -11.04 -4.99 -3.57
CA LEU A 465 -10.10 -5.39 -2.51
C LEU A 465 -8.96 -6.25 -3.09
N ALA A 466 -9.27 -7.14 -4.04
CA ALA A 466 -8.27 -7.92 -4.76
C ALA A 466 -7.34 -7.03 -5.60
N CYS A 467 -7.83 -5.95 -6.24
CA CYS A 467 -6.97 -4.98 -6.93
C CYS A 467 -6.03 -4.25 -5.95
N HIS A 468 -6.52 -3.87 -4.77
CA HIS A 468 -5.72 -3.24 -3.71
C HIS A 468 -4.59 -4.15 -3.20
N VAL A 469 -4.90 -5.44 -2.93
CA VAL A 469 -3.92 -6.43 -2.44
C VAL A 469 -2.92 -6.87 -3.53
N PHE A 470 -3.36 -6.97 -4.79
CA PHE A 470 -2.50 -7.39 -5.91
C PHE A 470 -1.54 -6.28 -6.35
N VAL A 471 -1.97 -5.01 -6.33
CA VAL A 471 -1.13 -3.88 -6.76
C VAL A 471 -0.09 -3.51 -5.69
N SER A 472 -0.43 -3.56 -4.40
CA SER A 472 0.56 -3.35 -3.32
C SER A 472 1.66 -4.41 -3.26
N SER A 473 1.38 -5.64 -3.73
CA SER A 473 2.37 -6.74 -3.78
C SER A 473 3.24 -6.74 -5.05
N LEU A 474 2.73 -6.22 -6.17
CA LEU A 474 3.45 -6.19 -7.46
C LEU A 474 4.57 -5.12 -7.47
N VAL A 475 4.47 -4.09 -6.63
CA VAL A 475 5.39 -2.94 -6.57
C VAL A 475 6.58 -3.14 -5.62
N PHE A 476 6.59 -4.18 -4.77
CA PHE A 476 7.80 -4.57 -4.02
C PHE A 476 8.94 -5.09 -4.91
N ARG A 477 8.72 -5.17 -6.23
CA ARG A 477 9.73 -5.48 -7.26
C ARG A 477 10.14 -4.28 -8.12
N LEU A 478 9.65 -3.07 -7.85
CA LEU A 478 10.06 -1.83 -8.52
C LEU A 478 11.12 -1.06 -7.72
#